data_AF-A0A450VIH3-F1
#
_entry.id   AF-A0A450VIH3-F1
#
_cell.length_a   1.000
_cell.length_b   1.000
_cell.length_c   1.000
_cell.angle_alpha   90.00
_cell.angle_beta   90.00
_cell.angle_gamma   90.00
#
_symmetry.space_group_name_H-M   'P 1'
#
loop_
_entity.id
_entity.type
_entity.pdbx_description
1 polymer ?
#
loop_
_entity_poly.entity_id
_entity_poly.type
_entity_poly.pdbx_seq_one_letter_code
_entity_poly.pdbx_strand_id
1 'polypeptide(L)'
;MQKRYVVRLSAQERENLEGLVNRGREAAYRRRHAQVLLLVDEGEHGKSLIDREAAEQVGFTRQTVEQIRERFVCEGLQAALDRRPRSRDRSRVLDGDGEARLVSLACSGPPEGQSCWTLRMLGDRLVELE
;
A
#
# COMPACT_ATOMS: atom_id res chain seq x y z
N MET A 1 -20.54 -13.73 -13.29
CA MET A 1 -19.32 -14.46 -12.85
C MET A 1 -19.51 -14.79 -11.38
N GLN A 2 -19.17 -16.01 -10.93
CA GLN A 2 -19.37 -16.38 -9.53
C GLN A 2 -18.43 -15.60 -8.61
N LYS A 3 -18.97 -15.13 -7.49
CA LYS A 3 -18.25 -14.38 -6.47
C LYS A 3 -17.38 -15.34 -5.64
N ARG A 4 -16.05 -15.29 -5.80
CA ARG A 4 -15.11 -16.14 -5.04
C ARG A 4 -15.00 -15.74 -3.55
N TYR A 5 -15.06 -14.44 -3.25
CA TYR A 5 -14.86 -13.90 -1.90
C TYR A 5 -16.12 -13.19 -1.40
N VAL A 6 -17.04 -13.92 -0.78
CA VAL A 6 -18.31 -13.37 -0.29
C VAL A 6 -18.09 -12.58 1.00
N VAL A 7 -18.54 -11.33 1.02
CA VAL A 7 -18.48 -10.48 2.22
C VAL A 7 -19.75 -10.70 3.03
N ARG A 8 -19.59 -11.03 4.31
CA ARG A 8 -20.66 -11.09 5.30
C ARG A 8 -20.20 -10.33 6.52
N LEU A 9 -20.83 -9.20 6.79
CA LEU A 9 -20.51 -8.38 7.95
C LEU A 9 -21.29 -8.87 9.16
N SER A 10 -20.63 -8.94 10.31
CA SER A 10 -21.31 -9.00 11.60
C SER A 10 -21.98 -7.65 11.93
N ALA A 11 -22.93 -7.66 12.86
CA ALA A 11 -23.57 -6.44 13.33
C ALA A 11 -22.55 -5.39 13.83
N GLN A 12 -21.52 -5.84 14.55
CA GLN A 12 -20.48 -4.96 15.08
C GLN A 12 -19.60 -4.36 13.98
N GLU A 13 -19.19 -5.17 12.99
CA GLU A 13 -18.40 -4.67 11.86
C GLU A 13 -19.20 -3.67 11.03
N ARG A 14 -20.49 -3.94 10.82
CA ARG A 14 -21.37 -3.03 10.12
C ARG A 14 -21.49 -1.69 10.84
N GLU A 15 -21.78 -1.70 12.14
CA GLU A 15 -21.86 -0.47 12.95
C GLU A 15 -20.55 0.33 12.88
N ASN A 16 -19.41 -0.36 12.97
CA ASN A 16 -18.10 0.26 12.84
C ASN A 16 -17.92 0.95 11.47
N LEU A 17 -18.30 0.27 10.38
CA LEU A 17 -18.22 0.79 9.02
C LEU A 17 -19.17 1.97 8.80
N GLU A 18 -20.41 1.88 9.27
CA GLU A 18 -21.40 2.97 9.20
C GLU A 18 -20.91 4.20 9.98
N GLY A 19 -20.35 3.99 11.17
CA GLY A 19 -19.69 5.04 11.95
C GLY A 19 -18.52 5.68 11.20
N LEU A 20 -17.70 4.89 10.50
CA LEU A 20 -16.56 5.35 9.71
C LEU A 20 -17.03 6.25 8.55
N VAL A 21 -18.12 5.86 7.86
CA VAL A 21 -18.69 6.64 6.76
C VAL A 21 -19.32 7.95 7.24
N ASN A 22 -20.06 7.91 8.36
CA ASN A 22 -20.85 9.05 8.85
C ASN A 22 -20.02 10.11 9.60
N ARG A 23 -18.93 9.74 10.30
CA ARG A 23 -18.14 10.69 11.11
C ARG A 23 -17.38 11.73 10.29
N GLY A 24 -17.10 11.48 9.00
CA GLY A 24 -16.45 12.44 8.09
C GLY A 24 -14.98 12.81 8.39
N ARG A 25 -14.43 12.45 9.55
CA ARG A 25 -13.04 12.77 9.99
C ARG A 25 -11.98 11.80 9.46
N GLU A 26 -12.40 10.68 8.87
CA GLU A 26 -11.53 9.62 8.40
C GLU A 26 -11.00 9.89 6.98
N ALA A 27 -9.82 9.36 6.68
CA ALA A 27 -9.21 9.44 5.36
C ALA A 27 -10.20 9.00 4.28
N ALA A 28 -10.30 9.76 3.18
CA ALA A 28 -11.25 9.51 2.10
C ALA A 28 -11.15 8.09 1.50
N TYR A 29 -9.95 7.49 1.53
CA TYR A 29 -9.74 6.10 1.13
C TYR A 29 -10.42 5.10 2.07
N ARG A 30 -10.20 5.22 3.39
CA ARG A 30 -10.84 4.39 4.42
C ARG A 30 -12.36 4.47 4.33
N ARG A 31 -12.91 5.67 4.15
CA ARG A 31 -14.36 5.88 3.97
C ARG A 31 -14.92 5.19 2.73
N ARG A 32 -14.23 5.31 1.59
CA ARG A 32 -14.67 4.63 0.36
C ARG A 32 -14.57 3.11 0.47
N HIS A 33 -13.56 2.59 1.13
CA HIS A 33 -13.44 1.15 1.39
C HIS A 33 -14.57 0.64 2.29
N ALA A 34 -14.89 1.39 3.34
CA ALA A 34 -16.04 1.10 4.19
C ALA A 34 -17.37 1.09 3.40
N GLN A 35 -17.57 2.09 2.53
CA GLN A 35 -18.75 2.14 1.64
C GLN A 35 -18.83 0.91 0.74
N VAL A 36 -17.71 0.51 0.12
CA VAL A 36 -17.68 -0.70 -0.72
C VAL A 36 -18.13 -1.93 0.07
N LEU A 37 -17.57 -2.15 1.26
CA LEU A 37 -17.92 -3.31 2.09
C LEU A 37 -19.39 -3.33 2.49
N LEU A 38 -19.97 -2.17 2.86
CA LEU A 38 -21.40 -2.04 3.17
C LEU A 38 -22.31 -2.30 1.95
N LEU A 39 -21.87 -1.91 0.75
CA LEU A 39 -22.63 -2.10 -0.49
C LEU A 39 -22.64 -3.56 -0.96
N VAL A 40 -21.51 -4.26 -0.82
CA VAL A 40 -21.32 -5.64 -1.30
C VAL A 40 -21.59 -6.71 -0.23
N ASP A 41 -21.94 -6.31 0.99
CA ASP A 41 -22.34 -7.19 2.07
C ASP A 41 -23.54 -8.06 1.66
N GLU A 42 -23.35 -9.38 1.74
CA GLU A 42 -24.37 -10.42 1.49
C GLU A 42 -24.91 -11.01 2.81
N GLY A 43 -24.64 -10.34 3.94
CA GLY A 43 -25.27 -10.62 5.21
C GLY A 43 -26.76 -10.20 5.26
N GLU A 44 -27.42 -10.53 6.36
CA GLU A 44 -28.87 -10.31 6.56
C GLU A 44 -29.32 -8.86 6.35
N HIS A 45 -28.44 -7.90 6.65
CA HIS A 45 -28.74 -6.47 6.51
C HIS A 45 -28.05 -5.83 5.30
N GLY A 46 -27.29 -6.61 4.53
CA GLY A 46 -26.45 -6.15 3.43
C GLY A 46 -27.24 -5.84 2.15
N LYS A 47 -26.76 -4.89 1.36
CA LYS A 47 -27.41 -4.52 0.08
C LYS A 47 -27.16 -5.53 -1.03
N SER A 48 -26.19 -6.45 -0.85
CA SER A 48 -25.83 -7.50 -1.81
C SER A 48 -25.60 -6.99 -3.25
N LEU A 49 -25.10 -5.76 -3.40
CA LEU A 49 -24.90 -5.20 -4.74
C LEU A 49 -23.86 -6.00 -5.52
N ILE A 50 -24.01 -5.96 -6.84
CA ILE A 50 -22.99 -6.50 -7.73
C ILE A 50 -21.79 -5.55 -7.78
N ASP A 51 -20.60 -6.10 -8.01
CA ASP A 51 -19.35 -5.33 -7.92
C ASP A 51 -19.31 -4.14 -8.88
N ARG A 52 -20.00 -4.22 -10.03
CA ARG A 52 -20.08 -3.11 -11.00
C ARG A 52 -20.87 -1.94 -10.44
N GLU A 53 -22.05 -2.18 -9.89
CA GLU A 53 -22.89 -1.13 -9.29
C GLU A 53 -22.23 -0.51 -8.06
N ALA A 54 -21.63 -1.34 -7.20
CA ALA A 54 -20.88 -0.85 -6.05
C ALA A 54 -19.68 0.01 -6.48
N ALA A 55 -18.98 -0.38 -7.54
CA ALA A 55 -17.87 0.37 -8.10
C ALA A 55 -18.33 1.72 -8.67
N GLU A 56 -19.44 1.75 -9.40
CA GLU A 56 -20.03 2.99 -9.95
C GLU A 56 -20.44 3.96 -8.84
N GLN A 57 -21.09 3.47 -7.77
CA GLN A 57 -21.51 4.32 -6.64
C GLN A 57 -20.34 4.96 -5.89
N VAL A 58 -19.21 4.25 -5.76
CA VAL A 58 -18.04 4.72 -5.00
C VAL A 58 -17.00 5.43 -5.88
N GLY A 59 -17.10 5.29 -7.21
CA GLY A 59 -16.12 5.82 -8.16
C GLY A 59 -14.84 4.97 -8.24
N PHE A 60 -15.00 3.65 -8.17
CA PHE A 60 -13.91 2.68 -8.32
C PHE A 60 -14.09 1.85 -9.59
N THR A 61 -13.08 1.03 -9.90
CA THR A 61 -13.23 -0.03 -10.90
C THR A 61 -13.78 -1.28 -10.23
N ARG A 62 -14.41 -2.14 -11.02
CA ARG A 62 -14.86 -3.48 -10.58
C ARG A 62 -13.72 -4.28 -9.92
N GLN A 63 -12.51 -4.19 -10.47
CA GLN A 63 -11.34 -4.90 -9.95
C GLN A 63 -10.94 -4.42 -8.54
N THR A 64 -11.05 -3.11 -8.28
CA THR A 64 -10.79 -2.57 -6.94
C THR A 64 -11.79 -3.13 -5.92
N VAL A 65 -13.07 -3.24 -6.28
CA VAL A 65 -14.09 -3.85 -5.41
C VAL A 65 -13.79 -5.32 -5.13
N GLU A 66 -13.39 -6.08 -6.15
CA GLU A 66 -12.96 -7.49 -6.00
C GLU A 66 -11.77 -7.62 -5.03
N GLN A 67 -10.76 -6.76 -5.15
CA GLN A 67 -9.59 -6.74 -4.27
C GLN A 67 -9.93 -6.35 -2.83
N ILE A 68 -10.86 -5.41 -2.63
CA ILE A 68 -11.34 -5.03 -1.29
C ILE A 68 -12.04 -6.22 -0.63
N ARG A 69 -12.90 -6.92 -1.38
CA ARG A 69 -13.58 -8.13 -0.88
C ARG A 69 -12.60 -9.24 -0.55
N GLU A 70 -11.64 -9.50 -1.43
CA GLU A 70 -10.56 -10.48 -1.20
C GLU A 70 -9.78 -10.15 0.07
N ARG A 71 -9.32 -8.90 0.25
CA ARG A 71 -8.60 -8.51 1.47
C ARG A 71 -9.47 -8.64 2.72
N PHE A 72 -10.75 -8.30 2.66
CA PHE A 72 -11.64 -8.48 3.80
C PHE A 72 -11.75 -9.95 4.20
N VAL A 73 -11.99 -10.84 3.23
CA VAL A 73 -12.20 -12.28 3.48
C VAL A 73 -10.89 -12.97 3.90
N CYS A 74 -9.75 -12.59 3.31
CA CYS A 74 -8.47 -13.27 3.55
C CYS A 74 -7.65 -12.66 4.70
N GLU A 75 -7.72 -11.34 4.90
CA GLU A 75 -6.87 -10.59 5.83
C GLU A 75 -7.66 -9.86 6.94
N GLY A 76 -9.00 -9.82 6.84
CA GLY A 76 -9.88 -9.21 7.83
C GLY A 76 -10.22 -7.73 7.58
N LEU A 77 -11.11 -7.20 8.43
CA LEU A 77 -11.68 -5.85 8.29
C LEU A 77 -10.62 -4.75 8.25
N GLN A 78 -9.70 -4.75 9.21
CA GLN A 78 -8.71 -3.68 9.31
C GLN A 78 -7.78 -3.66 8.10
N ALA A 79 -7.38 -4.84 7.62
CA ALA A 79 -6.57 -4.96 6.41
C ALA A 79 -7.32 -4.43 5.17
N ALA A 80 -8.62 -4.70 5.06
CA ALA A 80 -9.43 -4.16 3.96
C ALA A 80 -9.55 -2.63 3.99
N LEU A 81 -9.57 -2.01 5.17
CA LEU A 81 -9.67 -0.56 5.34
C LEU A 81 -8.33 0.17 5.18
N ASP A 82 -7.25 -0.45 5.63
CA ASP A 82 -5.93 0.17 5.66
C ASP A 82 -5.14 -0.02 4.37
N ARG A 83 -4.28 0.96 4.09
CA ARG A 83 -3.30 0.84 3.01
C ARG A 83 -2.35 -0.30 3.33
N ARG A 84 -2.12 -1.17 2.35
CA ARG A 84 -1.10 -2.22 2.46
C ARG A 84 0.25 -1.57 2.80
N PRO A 85 0.93 -1.99 3.88
CA PRO A 85 2.26 -1.52 4.19
C PRO A 85 3.20 -1.76 3.01
N ARG A 86 4.10 -0.82 2.75
CA ARG A 86 5.15 -1.03 1.74
C ARG A 86 6.08 -2.12 2.24
N SER A 87 6.13 -3.25 1.55
CA SER A 87 6.99 -4.39 1.89
C SER A 87 8.42 -4.27 1.38
N ARG A 88 8.76 -3.19 0.64
CA ARG A 88 10.14 -2.96 0.21
C ARG A 88 10.94 -2.43 1.39
N ASP A 89 11.41 -3.34 2.22
CA ASP A 89 12.60 -3.12 3.01
C ASP A 89 13.76 -3.06 2.02
N ARG A 90 14.22 -1.85 1.69
CA ARG A 90 15.49 -1.71 0.99
C ARG A 90 16.55 -1.87 2.06
N SER A 91 17.02 -3.11 2.24
CA SER A 91 18.20 -3.38 3.06
C SER A 91 19.32 -2.46 2.60
N ARG A 92 19.95 -1.75 3.55
CA ARG A 92 21.09 -0.90 3.23
C ARG A 92 22.19 -1.79 2.64
N VAL A 93 22.75 -1.37 1.51
CA VAL A 93 23.84 -2.07 0.84
C VAL A 93 25.18 -1.74 1.50
N LEU A 94 25.32 -0.50 1.99
CA LEU A 94 26.46 -0.05 2.78
C LEU A 94 26.05 0.10 4.24
N ASP A 95 26.93 -0.27 5.15
CA ASP A 95 26.82 0.07 6.57
C ASP A 95 27.30 1.52 6.81
N GLY A 96 27.32 1.95 8.08
CA GLY A 96 27.72 3.32 8.43
C GLY A 96 29.15 3.66 8.02
N ASP A 97 30.07 2.70 8.09
CA ASP A 97 31.48 2.89 7.74
C ASP A 97 31.65 2.96 6.23
N GLY A 98 30.94 2.10 5.48
CA GLY A 98 30.87 2.16 4.02
C GLY A 98 30.29 3.49 3.51
N GLU A 99 29.24 4.00 4.16
CA GLU A 99 28.68 5.32 3.85
C GLU A 99 29.70 6.45 4.12
N ALA A 100 30.39 6.43 5.26
CA ALA A 100 31.41 7.43 5.61
C ALA A 100 32.59 7.43 4.63
N ARG A 101 33.06 6.25 4.22
CA ARG A 101 34.12 6.08 3.21
C ARG A 101 33.68 6.64 1.86
N LEU A 102 32.47 6.33 1.41
CA LEU A 102 31.91 6.85 0.16
C LEU A 102 31.84 8.38 0.17
N VAL A 103 31.39 8.98 1.28
CA VAL A 103 31.34 10.45 1.43
C VAL A 103 32.75 11.05 1.40
N SER A 104 33.70 10.48 2.14
CA SER A 104 35.09 10.94 2.14
C SER A 104 35.71 10.90 0.75
N LEU A 105 35.42 9.85 -0.02
CA LEU A 105 35.91 9.70 -1.39
C LEU A 105 35.25 10.71 -2.34
N ALA A 106 33.93 10.91 -2.25
CA ALA A 106 33.23 11.88 -3.08
C ALA A 106 33.68 13.33 -2.81
N CYS A 107 34.16 13.62 -1.59
CA CYS A 107 34.75 14.91 -1.22
C CYS A 107 36.22 15.06 -1.62
N SER A 108 36.90 14.01 -2.07
CA SER A 108 38.29 14.10 -2.55
C SER A 108 38.34 14.57 -4.00
N GLY A 109 39.55 14.92 -4.47
CA GLY A 109 39.76 15.19 -5.89
C GLY A 109 39.39 13.98 -6.77
N PRO A 110 38.76 14.19 -7.94
CA PRO A 110 38.53 13.12 -8.89
C PRO A 110 39.87 12.60 -9.46
N PRO A 111 39.90 11.36 -9.98
CA PRO A 111 41.09 10.81 -10.60
C PRO A 111 41.51 11.62 -11.83
N GLU A 112 42.79 11.51 -12.19
CA GLU A 112 43.37 12.27 -13.29
C GLU A 112 42.60 12.08 -14.60
N GLY A 113 42.40 13.20 -15.32
CA GLY A 113 41.64 13.21 -16.57
C GLY A 113 40.12 13.27 -16.41
N GLN A 114 39.60 13.33 -15.19
CA GLN A 114 38.16 13.48 -14.92
C GLN A 114 37.85 14.79 -14.21
N SER A 115 36.78 15.45 -14.63
CA SER A 115 36.33 16.72 -14.04
C SER A 115 35.53 16.54 -12.75
N CYS A 116 34.96 15.36 -12.51
CA CYS A 116 34.20 15.04 -11.30
C CYS A 116 34.12 13.53 -11.06
N TRP A 117 33.72 13.16 -9.84
CA TRP A 117 33.35 11.79 -9.51
C TRP A 117 32.03 11.41 -10.18
N THR A 118 32.00 10.27 -10.89
CA THR A 118 30.76 9.63 -11.31
C THR A 118 30.39 8.51 -10.34
N LEU A 119 29.09 8.15 -10.28
CA LEU A 119 28.62 7.06 -9.41
C LEU A 119 29.35 5.72 -9.69
N ARG A 120 29.67 5.43 -10.96
CA ARG A 120 30.40 4.21 -11.32
C ARG A 120 31.82 4.24 -10.78
N MET A 121 32.52 5.37 -10.96
CA MET A 121 33.89 5.53 -10.44
C MET A 121 33.95 5.45 -8.92
N LEU A 122 32.96 6.04 -8.23
CA LEU A 122 32.87 5.91 -6.77
C LEU A 122 32.65 4.47 -6.35
N GLY A 123 31.78 3.73 -7.06
CA GLY A 123 31.56 2.30 -6.82
C GLY A 123 32.82 1.47 -7.05
N ASP A 124 33.46 1.61 -8.20
CA ASP A 124 34.68 0.89 -8.56
C ASP A 124 35.79 1.16 -7.54
N ARG A 125 35.97 2.44 -7.16
CA ARG A 125 37.00 2.86 -6.22
C ARG A 125 36.70 2.46 -4.77
N LEU A 126 35.42 2.35 -4.38
CA LEU A 126 35.05 1.85 -3.06
C LEU A 126 35.42 0.36 -2.90
N VAL A 127 35.24 -0.44 -3.96
CA VAL A 127 35.59 -1.87 -4.01
C VAL A 127 37.11 -2.08 -4.03
N GLU A 128 37.88 -1.21 -4.68
CA GLU A 128 39.36 -1.27 -4.66
C GLU A 128 39.98 -0.95 -3.30
N LEU A 129 39.23 -0.31 -2.40
CA LEU A 129 39.69 0.13 -1.07
C LEU A 129 39.24 -0.81 0.07
N GLU A 130 38.52 -1.89 -0.25
CA GLU A 130 38.29 -3.06 0.62
C GLU A 130 39.49 -4.02 0.55
#